data_AF-A0A8R7P3I4-F1
#
_entry.id   AF-A0A8R7P3I4-F1
#
_cell.length_a   1.000
_cell.length_b   1.000
_cell.length_c   1.000
_cell.angle_alpha   90.00
_cell.angle_beta   90.00
_cell.angle_gamma   90.00
#
_symmetry.space_group_name_H-M   'P 1'
#
loop_
_entity.id
_entity.type
_entity.pdbx_description
1 polymer ?
#
loop_
_entity_poly.entity_id
_entity_poly.type
_entity_poly.pdbx_seq_one_letter_code
_entity_poly.pdbx_strand_id
1 'polypeptide(L)'
;MEGYRGRPWTRLPALLLACAAAAAVGECRVVHVGEAHRRSMLANGLGATPPMGWNSWNHFACDGNGEVVIRETADALVSTGLAAAGYKYVNLDDCWAEPERDAKGNLAANKKTFPHGIKALADYVHSKGLKLGIYSDAGYKTCAKAQPGSLGHEEQDAKTFASWVSD
;
A
#
# COMPACT_ATOMS: atom_id res chain seq x y z
N MET A 1 -47.16 23.44 64.72
CA MET A 1 -47.60 24.65 65.46
C MET A 1 -46.56 25.70 65.18
N GLU A 2 -46.90 26.63 64.30
CA GLU A 2 -47.25 28.01 64.68
C GLU A 2 -45.96 28.78 64.98
N GLY A 3 -45.61 29.88 64.32
CA GLY A 3 -46.35 30.73 63.44
C GLY A 3 -45.44 31.88 62.98
N TYR A 4 -45.89 32.52 61.92
CA TYR A 4 -45.45 33.82 61.45
C TYR A 4 -45.55 34.88 62.55
N ARG A 5 -44.64 35.88 62.56
CA ARG A 5 -44.94 37.34 62.62
C ARG A 5 -43.69 38.17 62.94
N GLY A 6 -43.56 39.31 62.26
CA GLY A 6 -42.73 40.43 62.73
C GLY A 6 -42.14 41.30 61.61
N ARG A 7 -42.97 42.12 60.96
CA ARG A 7 -42.57 43.23 60.06
C ARG A 7 -42.03 44.43 60.90
N PRO A 8 -41.96 45.65 60.34
CA PRO A 8 -41.15 46.26 59.28
C PRO A 8 -40.13 47.30 59.88
N TRP A 9 -39.43 48.18 59.16
CA TRP A 9 -39.81 49.58 58.87
C TRP A 9 -38.63 50.29 58.15
N THR A 10 -38.93 51.01 57.05
CA THR A 10 -38.44 52.35 56.60
C THR A 10 -36.93 52.68 56.64
N ARG A 11 -36.28 53.45 55.74
CA ARG A 11 -36.57 54.35 54.61
C ARG A 11 -35.16 54.77 54.08
N LEU A 12 -34.96 55.09 52.80
CA LEU A 12 -34.44 56.37 52.22
C LEU A 12 -33.43 56.10 51.06
N PRO A 13 -33.13 57.06 50.15
CA PRO A 13 -33.54 57.00 48.75
C PRO A 13 -32.38 56.94 47.73
N ALA A 14 -32.79 56.72 46.48
CA ALA A 14 -32.17 57.07 45.20
C ALA A 14 -30.69 57.49 45.14
N LEU A 15 -29.90 56.78 44.33
CA LEU A 15 -29.14 57.40 43.24
C LEU A 15 -28.82 56.37 42.15
N LEU A 16 -29.05 56.78 40.90
CA LEU A 16 -28.82 55.99 39.68
C LEU A 16 -27.34 55.67 39.46
N LEU A 17 -27.05 54.43 39.07
CA LEU A 17 -25.91 54.14 38.20
C LEU A 17 -26.37 53.12 37.15
N ALA A 18 -26.42 53.56 35.90
CA ALA A 18 -26.68 52.70 34.75
C ALA A 18 -25.41 51.89 34.45
N CYS A 19 -25.55 50.58 34.22
CA CYS A 19 -24.58 49.83 33.44
C CYS A 19 -25.30 48.67 32.71
N ALA A 20 -24.99 48.57 31.43
CA ALA A 20 -25.70 47.82 30.40
C ALA A 20 -25.88 46.33 30.69
N ALA A 21 -27.05 45.79 30.35
CA ALA A 21 -27.27 44.36 30.24
C ALA A 21 -26.57 43.86 28.95
N ALA A 22 -25.44 43.19 29.10
CA ALA A 22 -24.87 42.39 28.02
C ALA A 22 -25.66 41.08 27.92
N ALA A 23 -26.56 40.98 26.94
CA ALA A 23 -27.13 39.71 26.53
C ALA A 23 -26.02 38.90 25.85
N ALA A 24 -25.50 37.88 26.53
CA ALA A 24 -24.58 36.93 25.91
C ALA A 24 -25.39 36.06 24.92
N VAL A 25 -25.32 36.42 23.64
CA VAL A 25 -25.79 35.55 22.56
C VAL A 25 -24.78 34.41 22.47
N GLY A 26 -25.18 33.20 22.88
CA GLY A 26 -24.36 32.01 22.70
C GLY A 26 -24.23 31.71 21.21
N GLU A 27 -23.06 32.00 20.64
CA GLU A 27 -22.71 31.57 19.30
C GLU A 27 -22.52 30.05 19.31
N CYS A 28 -23.40 29.33 18.60
CA CYS A 28 -23.16 27.94 18.25
C CYS A 28 -21.97 27.89 17.29
N ARG A 29 -20.76 27.73 17.83
CA ARG A 29 -19.57 27.49 17.02
C ARG A 29 -19.70 26.12 16.37
N VAL A 30 -19.90 26.12 15.05
CA VAL A 30 -19.64 24.94 14.22
C VAL A 30 -18.14 24.66 14.34
N VAL A 31 -17.79 23.64 15.12
CA VAL A 31 -16.43 23.11 15.14
C VAL A 31 -16.19 22.50 13.76
N HIS A 32 -15.40 23.16 12.92
CA HIS A 32 -14.81 22.51 11.77
C HIS A 32 -13.90 21.40 12.29
N VAL A 33 -14.40 20.17 12.19
CA VAL A 33 -13.56 18.98 12.33
C VAL A 33 -12.49 19.12 11.25
N GLY A 34 -11.26 19.39 11.68
CA GLY A 34 -10.11 19.54 10.81
C GLY A 34 -10.06 18.40 9.80
N GLU A 35 -9.74 18.76 8.56
CA GLU A 35 -9.62 17.87 7.42
C GLU A 35 -8.93 16.57 7.85
N ALA A 36 -9.72 15.49 7.90
CA ALA A 36 -9.19 14.18 8.23
C ALA A 36 -8.01 13.92 7.28
N HIS A 37 -6.85 13.55 7.82
CA HIS A 37 -5.70 13.09 7.05
C HIS A 37 -6.12 11.87 6.21
N ARG A 38 -6.78 12.10 5.07
CA ARG A 38 -6.97 11.09 4.04
C ARG A 38 -5.58 10.84 3.50
N ARG A 39 -5.11 9.60 3.64
CA ARG A 39 -3.88 9.17 2.98
C ARG A 39 -4.01 9.55 1.50
N SER A 40 -3.04 10.31 1.00
CA SER A 40 -2.93 10.57 -0.44
C SER A 40 -2.67 9.23 -1.12
N MET A 41 -3.72 8.62 -1.66
CA MET A 41 -3.60 7.44 -2.49
C MET A 41 -2.95 7.86 -3.81
N LEU A 42 -2.01 7.05 -4.31
CA LEU A 42 -1.46 7.26 -5.64
C LEU A 42 -2.61 7.10 -6.66
N ALA A 43 -2.93 8.16 -7.39
CA ALA A 43 -3.94 8.14 -8.45
C ALA A 43 -3.36 7.57 -9.75
N ASN A 44 -2.78 6.37 -9.69
CA ASN A 44 -2.17 5.70 -10.85
C ASN A 44 -3.15 4.83 -11.66
N GLY A 45 -4.44 4.83 -11.29
CA GLY A 45 -5.48 4.09 -12.00
C GLY A 45 -5.51 2.58 -11.72
N LEU A 46 -4.65 2.07 -10.81
CA LEU A 46 -4.57 0.66 -10.43
C LEU A 46 -5.09 0.43 -9.00
N GLY A 47 -5.36 -0.84 -8.65
CA GLY A 47 -5.72 -1.20 -7.27
C GLY A 47 -7.10 -0.72 -6.79
N ALA A 48 -8.04 -0.43 -7.70
CA ALA A 48 -9.41 -0.05 -7.36
C ALA A 48 -10.18 -1.16 -6.61
N THR A 49 -9.79 -2.42 -6.84
CA THR A 49 -10.15 -3.58 -6.03
C THR A 49 -8.87 -4.27 -5.56
N PRO A 50 -8.92 -5.06 -4.46
CA PRO A 50 -7.77 -5.87 -4.06
C PRO A 50 -7.25 -6.72 -5.23
N PRO A 51 -5.92 -6.74 -5.49
CA PRO A 51 -5.35 -7.60 -6.52
C PRO A 51 -5.51 -9.06 -6.12
N MET A 52 -5.87 -9.91 -7.08
CA MET A 52 -6.02 -11.35 -6.89
C MET A 52 -4.99 -12.09 -7.73
N GLY A 53 -4.32 -13.06 -7.13
CA GLY A 53 -3.24 -13.78 -7.78
C GLY A 53 -2.61 -14.84 -6.91
N TRP A 54 -1.41 -15.24 -7.30
CA TRP A 54 -0.61 -16.26 -6.65
C TRP A 54 0.82 -15.73 -6.44
N ASN A 55 1.51 -16.26 -5.44
CA ASN A 55 2.91 -15.93 -5.14
C ASN A 55 3.71 -17.23 -4.88
N SER A 56 4.95 -17.27 -5.36
CA SER A 56 5.78 -18.49 -5.32
C SER A 56 6.33 -18.87 -3.95
N TRP A 57 6.43 -17.93 -3.01
CA TRP A 57 7.22 -18.08 -1.79
C TRP A 57 6.78 -19.25 -0.90
N ASN A 58 5.49 -19.30 -0.56
CA ASN A 58 4.97 -20.23 0.47
C ASN A 58 5.21 -21.70 0.16
N HIS A 59 5.36 -22.07 -1.11
CA HIS A 59 5.58 -23.46 -1.52
C HIS A 59 7.01 -23.70 -2.00
N PHE A 60 7.59 -22.76 -2.75
CA PHE A 60 8.84 -23.00 -3.47
C PHE A 60 10.08 -22.39 -2.82
N ALA A 61 9.92 -21.38 -1.96
CA ALA A 61 11.03 -20.63 -1.34
C ALA A 61 12.13 -20.30 -2.39
N CYS A 62 13.41 -20.60 -2.11
CA CYS A 62 14.51 -20.37 -3.04
C CYS A 62 14.88 -21.58 -3.90
N ASP A 63 14.63 -22.80 -3.42
CA ASP A 63 15.11 -24.03 -4.08
C ASP A 63 14.22 -24.47 -5.25
N GLY A 64 12.98 -24.00 -5.31
CA GLY A 64 12.03 -24.32 -6.37
C GLY A 64 11.57 -23.14 -7.22
N ASN A 65 12.00 -21.91 -6.91
CA ASN A 65 11.51 -20.70 -7.57
C ASN A 65 12.29 -20.42 -8.87
N GLY A 66 11.68 -20.72 -10.01
CA GLY A 66 12.35 -20.64 -11.32
C GLY A 66 11.37 -20.56 -12.50
N GLU A 67 11.91 -20.36 -13.70
CA GLU A 67 11.11 -20.09 -14.91
C GLU A 67 10.06 -21.17 -15.19
N VAL A 68 10.42 -22.45 -15.01
CA VAL A 68 9.51 -23.58 -15.23
C VAL A 68 8.29 -23.49 -14.31
N VAL A 69 8.50 -23.29 -13.02
CA VAL A 69 7.42 -23.22 -12.02
C VAL A 69 6.47 -22.06 -12.29
N ILE A 70 7.00 -20.89 -12.67
CA ILE A 70 6.16 -19.74 -13.01
C ILE A 70 5.32 -20.00 -14.26
N ARG A 71 5.91 -20.62 -15.30
CA ARG A 71 5.19 -20.99 -16.53
C ARG A 71 4.08 -22.00 -16.25
N GLU A 72 4.40 -23.08 -15.53
CA GLU A 72 3.43 -24.12 -15.18
C GLU A 72 2.31 -23.57 -14.28
N THR A 73 2.62 -22.66 -13.37
CA THR A 73 1.61 -22.00 -12.53
C THR A 73 0.70 -21.08 -13.35
N ALA A 74 1.24 -20.35 -14.31
CA ALA A 74 0.44 -19.55 -15.24
C ALA A 74 -0.53 -20.44 -16.05
N ASP A 75 -0.06 -21.58 -16.54
CA ASP A 75 -0.91 -22.56 -17.24
C ASP A 75 -1.98 -23.16 -16.33
N ALA A 76 -1.63 -23.46 -15.08
CA ALA A 76 -2.56 -23.98 -14.09
C ALA A 76 -3.66 -22.95 -13.75
N LEU A 77 -3.31 -21.68 -13.55
CA LEU A 77 -4.31 -20.63 -13.28
C LEU A 77 -5.34 -20.51 -14.41
N VAL A 78 -4.92 -20.64 -15.66
CA VAL A 78 -5.83 -20.62 -16.81
C VAL A 78 -6.65 -21.91 -16.89
N SER A 79 -5.99 -23.07 -16.91
CA SER A 79 -6.64 -24.37 -17.15
C SER A 79 -7.60 -24.80 -16.04
N THR A 80 -7.35 -24.39 -14.79
CA THR A 80 -8.24 -24.66 -13.65
C THR A 80 -9.41 -23.68 -13.55
N GLY A 81 -9.41 -22.60 -14.34
CA GLY A 81 -10.43 -21.55 -14.30
C GLY A 81 -10.22 -20.48 -13.22
N LEU A 82 -9.14 -20.52 -12.44
CA LEU A 82 -8.83 -19.48 -11.44
C LEU A 82 -8.60 -18.11 -12.08
N ALA A 83 -7.99 -18.05 -13.26
CA ALA A 83 -7.85 -16.82 -14.03
C ALA A 83 -9.21 -16.19 -14.37
N ALA A 84 -10.19 -17.02 -14.76
CA ALA A 84 -11.56 -16.59 -15.04
C ALA A 84 -12.29 -16.15 -13.75
N ALA A 85 -11.95 -16.72 -12.60
CA ALA A 85 -12.43 -16.31 -11.28
C ALA A 85 -11.77 -15.01 -10.76
N GLY A 86 -10.79 -14.45 -11.48
CA GLY A 86 -10.18 -13.16 -11.18
C GLY A 86 -8.72 -13.20 -10.71
N TYR A 87 -8.10 -14.37 -10.59
CA TYR A 87 -6.69 -14.50 -10.22
C TYR A 87 -5.79 -14.16 -11.40
N LYS A 88 -5.35 -12.90 -11.48
CA LYS A 88 -4.65 -12.33 -12.64
C LYS A 88 -3.14 -12.20 -12.46
N TYR A 89 -2.66 -12.11 -11.23
CA TYR A 89 -1.24 -11.87 -10.93
C TYR A 89 -0.51 -13.18 -10.61
N VAL A 90 0.67 -13.37 -11.20
CA VAL A 90 1.63 -14.44 -10.91
C VAL A 90 2.88 -13.78 -10.37
N ASN A 91 3.08 -13.81 -9.06
CA ASN A 91 4.16 -13.06 -8.42
C ASN A 91 5.39 -13.96 -8.19
N LEU A 92 6.50 -13.57 -8.80
CA LEU A 92 7.81 -14.16 -8.60
C LEU A 92 8.46 -13.52 -7.36
N ASP A 93 8.58 -14.29 -6.29
CA ASP A 93 9.16 -13.84 -5.03
C ASP A 93 10.70 -13.90 -5.02
N ASP A 94 11.33 -13.80 -3.85
CA ASP A 94 12.78 -13.72 -3.65
C ASP A 94 13.57 -14.86 -4.34
N CYS A 95 14.90 -14.70 -4.43
CA CYS A 95 15.83 -15.68 -5.02
C CYS A 95 15.73 -15.85 -6.56
N TRP A 96 15.24 -14.85 -7.29
CA TRP A 96 15.15 -14.91 -8.75
C TRP A 96 16.39 -14.38 -9.51
N ALA A 97 17.14 -13.47 -8.90
CA ALA A 97 18.29 -12.80 -9.51
C ALA A 97 19.61 -13.49 -9.17
N GLU A 98 20.67 -13.08 -9.88
CA GLU A 98 22.05 -13.38 -9.54
C GLU A 98 22.41 -12.78 -8.17
N PRO A 99 23.35 -13.39 -7.41
CA PRO A 99 23.73 -12.90 -6.09
C PRO A 99 24.33 -11.49 -6.08
N GLU A 100 24.88 -11.07 -7.21
CA GLU A 100 25.53 -9.79 -7.41
C GLU A 100 24.98 -9.08 -8.65
N ARG A 101 25.01 -7.74 -8.62
CA ARG A 101 24.63 -6.90 -9.76
C ARG A 101 25.60 -7.11 -10.92
N ASP A 102 25.13 -6.83 -12.14
CA ASP A 102 26.01 -6.85 -13.32
C ASP A 102 27.06 -5.72 -13.27
N ALA A 103 27.99 -5.71 -14.24
CA ALA A 103 29.05 -4.69 -14.31
C ALA A 103 28.54 -3.23 -14.47
N LYS A 104 27.26 -3.05 -14.80
CA LYS A 104 26.60 -1.74 -14.92
C LYS A 104 25.73 -1.42 -13.69
N GLY A 105 25.74 -2.27 -12.67
CA GLY A 105 24.96 -2.12 -11.45
C GLY A 105 23.50 -2.55 -11.57
N ASN A 106 23.09 -3.24 -12.65
CA ASN A 106 21.71 -3.71 -12.78
C ASN A 106 21.51 -5.03 -12.04
N LEU A 107 20.28 -5.26 -11.58
CA LEU A 107 19.83 -6.62 -11.26
C LEU A 107 19.89 -7.48 -12.53
N ALA A 108 20.24 -8.76 -12.37
CA ALA A 108 20.32 -9.72 -13.46
C ALA A 108 19.60 -11.00 -13.06
N ALA A 109 18.77 -11.56 -13.94
CA ALA A 109 18.10 -12.84 -13.66
C ALA A 109 19.13 -13.97 -13.50
N ASN A 110 18.91 -14.87 -12.54
CA ASN A 110 19.76 -16.03 -12.37
C ASN A 110 19.72 -16.90 -13.63
N LYS A 111 20.86 -17.08 -14.32
CA LYS A 111 20.90 -17.76 -15.63
C LYS A 111 20.58 -19.25 -15.57
N LYS A 112 20.72 -19.87 -14.38
CA LYS A 112 20.42 -21.29 -14.19
C LYS A 112 18.91 -21.52 -14.06
N THR A 113 18.22 -20.68 -13.30
CA THR A 113 16.78 -20.83 -13.04
C THR A 113 15.90 -20.04 -14.03
N PHE A 114 16.46 -19.02 -14.68
CA PHE A 114 15.82 -18.19 -15.71
C PHE A 114 16.70 -18.08 -16.97
N PRO A 115 16.94 -19.19 -17.68
CA PRO A 115 17.81 -19.22 -18.85
C PRO A 115 17.37 -18.28 -19.99
N HIS A 116 16.08 -17.96 -20.07
CA HIS A 116 15.54 -17.02 -21.07
C HIS A 116 15.35 -15.59 -20.53
N GLY A 117 15.65 -15.36 -19.26
CA GLY A 117 15.49 -14.09 -18.58
C GLY A 117 14.03 -13.71 -18.27
N ILE A 118 13.87 -12.67 -17.45
CA ILE A 118 12.55 -12.25 -16.94
C ILE A 118 11.64 -11.69 -18.04
N LYS A 119 12.18 -10.96 -19.02
CA LYS A 119 11.35 -10.42 -20.11
C LYS A 119 10.64 -11.53 -20.89
N ALA A 120 11.34 -12.61 -21.23
CA ALA A 120 10.74 -13.73 -21.95
C ALA A 120 9.68 -14.45 -21.10
N LEU A 121 9.88 -14.50 -19.78
CA LEU A 121 8.88 -15.01 -18.84
C LEU A 121 7.66 -14.10 -18.76
N ALA A 122 7.83 -12.78 -18.71
CA ALA A 122 6.75 -11.81 -18.72
C ALA A 122 5.93 -11.92 -20.02
N ASP A 123 6.59 -11.93 -21.18
CA ASP A 123 5.95 -12.10 -22.49
C ASP A 123 5.10 -13.39 -22.51
N TYR A 124 5.59 -14.49 -21.90
CA TYR A 124 4.82 -15.73 -21.76
C TYR A 124 3.59 -15.57 -20.86
N VAL A 125 3.75 -15.00 -19.66
CA VAL A 125 2.64 -14.79 -18.72
C VAL A 125 1.56 -13.87 -19.33
N HIS A 126 1.97 -12.81 -20.04
CA HIS A 126 1.08 -11.93 -20.77
C HIS A 126 0.32 -12.65 -21.88
N SER A 127 0.97 -13.58 -22.60
CA SER A 127 0.30 -14.40 -23.62
C SER A 127 -0.86 -15.25 -23.07
N LYS A 128 -0.89 -15.49 -21.75
CA LYS A 128 -1.96 -16.20 -21.04
C LYS A 128 -3.06 -15.27 -20.51
N GLY A 129 -2.96 -13.96 -20.76
CA GLY A 129 -3.87 -12.95 -20.21
C GLY A 129 -3.65 -12.66 -18.72
N LEU A 130 -2.49 -13.06 -18.18
CA LEU A 130 -2.09 -12.85 -16.80
C LEU A 130 -1.05 -11.73 -16.70
N LYS A 131 -0.72 -11.33 -15.47
CA LYS A 131 0.26 -10.30 -15.11
C LYS A 131 1.38 -10.93 -14.30
N LEU A 132 2.63 -10.55 -14.53
CA LEU A 132 3.77 -10.99 -13.76
C LEU A 132 4.11 -9.95 -12.68
N GLY A 133 4.29 -10.39 -11.43
CA GLY A 133 4.87 -9.59 -10.37
C GLY A 133 6.33 -9.96 -10.14
N ILE A 134 7.15 -9.00 -9.73
CA ILE A 134 8.58 -9.21 -9.41
C ILE A 134 8.94 -8.60 -8.07
N TYR A 135 9.77 -9.30 -7.30
CA TYR A 135 10.16 -8.91 -5.94
C TYR A 135 11.51 -8.17 -5.90
N SER A 136 11.59 -7.20 -4.98
CA SER A 136 12.84 -6.61 -4.49
C SER A 136 12.66 -6.18 -3.02
N ASP A 137 13.70 -5.62 -2.42
CA ASP A 137 13.75 -5.20 -1.03
C ASP A 137 14.20 -3.73 -0.91
N ALA A 138 13.64 -2.99 0.06
CA ALA A 138 14.04 -1.62 0.40
C ALA A 138 15.29 -1.57 1.32
N GLY A 139 16.19 -2.53 1.13
CA GLY A 139 17.46 -2.69 1.84
C GLY A 139 18.60 -3.02 0.87
N TYR A 140 19.78 -3.31 1.42
CA TYR A 140 20.97 -3.64 0.61
C TYR A 140 20.97 -5.06 0.03
N LYS A 141 20.33 -6.00 0.72
CA LYS A 141 20.11 -7.39 0.30
C LYS A 141 18.65 -7.72 0.58
N THR A 142 18.11 -8.68 -0.15
CA THR A 142 16.76 -9.17 0.10
C THR A 142 16.66 -9.99 1.39
N CYS A 143 15.44 -10.33 1.79
CA CYS A 143 15.15 -11.12 2.99
C CYS A 143 15.93 -12.45 3.03
N ALA A 144 15.98 -13.18 1.92
CA ALA A 144 16.74 -14.43 1.80
C ALA A 144 18.27 -14.22 1.75
N LYS A 145 18.73 -12.96 1.60
CA LYS A 145 20.14 -12.58 1.41
C LYS A 145 20.80 -13.19 0.17
N ALA A 146 19.99 -13.74 -0.74
CA ALA A 146 20.44 -14.45 -1.93
C ALA A 146 20.70 -13.52 -3.12
N GLN A 147 20.14 -12.31 -3.11
CA GLN A 147 20.28 -11.32 -4.18
C GLN A 147 20.36 -9.88 -3.62
N PRO A 148 20.82 -8.89 -4.42
CA PRO A 148 20.83 -7.48 -4.03
C PRO A 148 19.42 -6.94 -3.80
N GLY A 149 19.25 -6.09 -2.79
CA GLY A 149 18.07 -5.23 -2.66
C GLY A 149 18.22 -3.94 -3.47
N SER A 150 17.18 -3.11 -3.49
CA SER A 150 17.08 -1.90 -4.32
C SER A 150 17.48 -0.60 -3.62
N LEU A 151 17.89 -0.62 -2.35
CA LEU A 151 18.27 0.59 -1.64
C LEU A 151 19.45 1.31 -2.34
N GLY A 152 19.24 2.56 -2.75
CA GLY A 152 20.20 3.37 -3.50
C GLY A 152 20.26 3.09 -5.01
N HIS A 153 19.44 2.15 -5.51
CA HIS A 153 19.32 1.79 -6.93
C HIS A 153 17.86 1.86 -7.41
N GLU A 154 16.97 2.55 -6.67
CA GLU A 154 15.52 2.50 -6.87
C GLU A 154 15.11 2.91 -8.28
N GLU A 155 15.67 4.00 -8.80
CA GLU A 155 15.36 4.47 -10.15
C GLU A 155 15.89 3.52 -11.23
N GLN A 156 17.09 2.97 -11.03
CA GLN A 156 17.72 2.02 -11.95
C GLN A 156 16.94 0.70 -12.01
N ASP A 157 16.57 0.17 -10.85
CA ASP A 157 15.84 -1.08 -10.73
C ASP A 157 14.40 -0.92 -11.24
N ALA A 158 13.73 0.20 -10.94
CA ALA A 158 12.40 0.50 -11.49
C ALA A 158 12.41 0.57 -13.03
N LYS A 159 13.44 1.19 -13.64
CA LYS A 159 13.61 1.20 -15.11
C LYS A 159 13.86 -0.21 -15.65
N THR A 160 14.63 -1.02 -14.92
CA THR A 160 14.89 -2.42 -15.27
C THR A 160 13.59 -3.23 -15.26
N PHE A 161 12.78 -3.12 -14.21
CA PHE A 161 11.48 -3.80 -14.12
C PHE A 161 10.50 -3.32 -15.19
N ALA A 162 10.45 -2.01 -15.46
CA ALA A 162 9.63 -1.46 -16.55
C ALA A 162 10.05 -2.02 -17.92
N SER A 163 11.34 -2.30 -18.14
CA SER A 163 11.83 -2.88 -19.40
C SER A 163 11.51 -4.37 -19.57
N TRP A 164 11.14 -5.07 -18.50
CA TRP A 164 10.88 -6.51 -18.51
C TRP A 164 9.43 -6.89 -18.32
N VAL A 165 8.75 -6.30 -17.33
CA VAL A 165 7.50 -6.81 -16.76
C VAL A 165 6.29 -5.93 -17.09
N SER A 166 6.44 -4.60 -17.04
CA SER A 166 5.41 -3.58 -17.34
C SER A 166 3.94 -4.05 -17.21
N ASP A 167 3.45 -4.16 -15.96
CA ASP A 167 2.11 -4.68 -15.61
C ASP A 167 1.26 -3.77 -14.74
#